data_AF-A0A258LM20-F1
#
_entry.id   AF-A0A258LM20-F1
#
_cell.length_a   1.000
_cell.length_b   1.000
_cell.length_c   1.000
_cell.angle_alpha   90.00
_cell.angle_beta   90.00
_cell.angle_gamma   90.00
#
_symmetry.space_group_name_H-M   'P 1'
#
loop_
_entity.id
_entity.type
_entity.pdbx_description
1 polymer ?
#
loop_
_entity_poly.entity_id
_entity_poly.type
_entity_poly.pdbx_seq_one_letter_code
_entity_poly.pdbx_strand_id
1 'polypeptide(L)'
;NPQGSFLANLSQSDRNAIKIGLTGTPLLGDDYNSRALFGDYIHKYYYNASIADGYTLRLIREEIATNYKISLQEALAAVQLQQGDIDRKQIYSHPKFVEPMLDYIVRDFEKSRTALGDSSIGGMVICDSADQAKEMHKIFNAVYADKTSSSSAEPEGYAAQAAEKNRVKTAALILHDIGSKDERKQWVEDFKAGKIDFLFVYNMLLTGFDAKRLKKLYLGRIIKAHNLLQALTRVNRTYGDFRYGYVVDFADIRKEFDKTNKDYFDELQSELGDEVEHYSNLFKSSEEVTQEIEAIKDVLFSFDIQNAEEFSRQISQIQDRTTILALKNALADARNLYNLIRLQGEYSLLQQLDFKKLNQLYRETSNHLELLNLKETIETASDTSNLLNVALEDVIFKFAKI
;
A
#
# COMPACT_ATOMS: atom_id res chain seq x y z
N ASN A 1 7.61 21.79 39.47
CA ASN A 1 6.31 21.19 39.87
C ASN A 1 6.08 19.96 38.99
N PRO A 2 6.08 18.72 39.53
CA PRO A 2 5.83 17.50 38.76
C PRO A 2 4.42 17.41 38.15
N GLN A 3 3.52 18.36 38.46
CA GLN A 3 2.22 18.55 37.81
C GLN A 3 2.12 19.80 36.91
N GLY A 4 3.24 20.46 36.59
CA GLY A 4 3.27 21.62 35.70
C GLY A 4 3.51 21.27 34.23
N SER A 5 3.19 22.18 33.30
CA SER A 5 3.51 22.04 31.87
C SER A 5 5.00 21.77 31.66
N PHE A 6 5.33 20.59 31.15
CA PHE A 6 6.70 20.12 30.91
C PHE A 6 7.53 21.14 30.11
N LEU A 7 6.91 21.75 29.08
CA LEU A 7 7.55 22.74 28.22
C LEU A 7 7.91 24.03 28.97
N ALA A 8 7.05 24.47 29.90
CA ALA A 8 7.31 25.65 30.71
C ALA A 8 8.47 25.41 31.69
N ASN A 9 8.49 24.24 32.33
CA ASN A 9 9.59 23.85 33.21
C ASN A 9 10.93 23.75 32.45
N LEU A 10 10.93 23.11 31.28
CA LEU A 10 12.11 22.97 30.41
C LEU A 10 12.60 24.34 29.90
N SER A 11 11.68 25.25 29.59
CA SER A 11 12.03 26.59 29.13
C SER A 11 12.55 27.50 30.24
N GLN A 12 12.14 27.27 31.48
CA GLN A 12 12.61 28.04 32.64
C GLN A 12 13.89 27.48 33.26
N SER A 13 14.19 26.19 33.08
CA SER A 13 15.38 25.56 33.65
C SER A 13 16.67 26.07 33.03
N ASP A 14 16.66 26.34 31.73
CA ASP A 14 17.75 27.03 31.03
C ASP A 14 17.18 27.95 29.96
N ARG A 15 17.24 29.25 30.25
CA ARG A 15 16.71 30.30 29.36
C ARG A 15 17.64 30.57 28.18
N ASN A 16 18.91 30.17 28.26
CA ASN A 16 19.93 30.41 27.24
C ASN A 16 20.19 29.16 26.38
N ALA A 17 19.48 28.05 26.65
CA ALA A 17 19.61 26.84 25.88
C ALA A 17 19.20 27.06 24.41
N ILE A 18 20.01 26.53 23.51
CA ILE A 18 19.66 26.39 22.09
C ILE A 18 18.62 25.25 21.98
N LYS A 19 17.45 25.56 21.42
CA LYS A 19 16.34 24.60 21.26
C LYS A 19 16.17 24.29 19.78
N ILE A 20 16.35 23.03 19.40
CA ILE A 20 16.18 22.56 18.02
C ILE A 20 15.00 21.59 17.98
N GLY A 21 14.03 21.86 17.11
CA GLY A 21 12.86 21.01 16.87
C GLY A 21 12.96 20.30 15.52
N LEU A 22 12.61 19.01 15.50
CA LEU A 22 12.46 18.22 14.28
C LEU A 22 10.98 17.87 14.12
N THR A 23 10.42 18.11 12.93
CA THR A 23 9.03 17.73 12.65
C THR A 23 8.88 17.23 11.22
N GLY A 24 8.15 16.13 11.06
CA GLY A 24 7.74 15.60 9.75
C GLY A 24 6.37 16.14 9.28
N THR A 25 5.62 16.75 10.18
CA THR A 25 4.37 17.45 9.90
C THR A 25 4.40 18.72 10.74
N PRO A 26 4.88 19.85 10.20
CA PRO A 26 4.75 21.13 10.91
C PRO A 26 3.29 21.31 11.31
N LEU A 27 3.05 21.88 12.50
CA LEU A 27 1.71 21.96 13.05
C LEU A 27 0.86 22.85 12.13
N LEU A 28 0.06 22.20 11.29
CA LEU A 28 -0.90 22.82 10.39
C LEU A 28 -2.05 23.36 11.24
N GLY A 29 -2.04 24.67 11.52
CA GLY A 29 -3.15 25.36 12.19
C GLY A 29 -2.74 26.64 12.92
N ASP A 30 -3.70 27.55 13.05
CA ASP A 30 -3.53 28.87 13.69
C ASP A 30 -3.27 28.79 15.22
N ASP A 31 -3.64 27.68 15.86
CA ASP A 31 -3.67 27.57 17.33
C ASP A 31 -2.31 27.26 17.99
N TYR A 32 -1.38 26.61 17.27
CA TYR A 32 -0.07 26.21 17.80
C TYR A 32 1.03 26.31 16.74
N ASN A 33 1.60 27.50 16.59
CA ASN A 33 2.68 27.72 15.63
C ASN A 33 4.03 27.24 16.20
N SER A 34 4.56 26.12 15.68
CA SER A 34 5.90 25.61 16.03
C SER A 34 7.00 26.67 15.87
N ARG A 35 6.84 27.61 14.93
CA ARG A 35 7.80 28.70 14.69
C ARG A 35 7.81 29.72 15.82
N ALA A 36 6.67 29.96 16.47
CA ALA A 36 6.63 30.83 17.65
C ALA A 36 7.46 30.26 18.81
N LEU A 37 7.70 28.94 18.82
CA LEU A 37 8.48 28.25 19.86
C LEU A 37 9.94 28.03 19.46
N PHE A 38 10.22 27.69 18.20
CA PHE A 38 11.55 27.27 17.74
C PHE A 38 12.23 28.26 16.77
N GLY A 39 11.54 29.32 16.35
CA GLY A 39 12.02 30.23 15.32
C GLY A 39 11.87 29.66 13.90
N ASP A 40 12.62 30.23 12.97
CA ASP A 40 12.56 29.86 11.55
C ASP A 40 13.17 28.47 11.28
N TYR A 41 12.80 27.90 10.13
CA TYR A 41 13.37 26.63 9.70
C TYR A 41 14.85 26.79 9.35
N ILE A 42 15.69 25.95 9.97
CA ILE A 42 17.12 25.83 9.62
C ILE A 42 17.30 25.07 8.30
N HIS A 43 16.49 24.03 8.08
CA HIS A 43 16.52 23.19 6.88
C HIS A 43 15.14 22.54 6.69
N LYS A 44 14.78 22.26 5.44
CA LYS A 44 13.52 21.61 5.07
C LYS A 44 13.82 20.45 4.11
N TYR A 45 13.22 19.29 4.37
CA TYR A 45 13.34 18.12 3.52
C TYR A 45 11.96 17.50 3.31
N TYR A 46 11.38 17.78 2.15
CA TYR A 46 10.00 17.46 1.83
C TYR A 46 9.85 16.04 1.30
N TYR A 47 8.63 15.50 1.38
CA TYR A 47 8.36 14.11 0.98
C TYR A 47 8.64 13.87 -0.51
N ASN A 48 8.48 14.87 -1.38
CA ASN A 48 8.73 14.75 -2.81
C ASN A 48 10.23 14.60 -3.10
N ALA A 49 11.10 15.33 -2.40
CA ALA A 49 12.55 15.13 -2.45
C ALA A 49 12.92 13.73 -1.95
N SER A 50 12.32 13.29 -0.85
CA SER A 50 12.47 11.92 -0.34
C SER A 50 12.03 10.84 -1.33
N ILE A 51 11.01 11.11 -2.15
CA ILE A 51 10.58 10.20 -3.23
C ILE A 51 11.55 10.24 -4.41
N ALA A 52 11.97 11.43 -4.84
CA ALA A 52 12.92 11.61 -5.95
C ALA A 52 14.27 10.95 -5.67
N ASP A 53 14.74 11.07 -4.43
CA ASP A 53 15.98 10.46 -3.94
C ASP A 53 15.83 8.95 -3.67
N GLY A 54 14.61 8.40 -3.77
CA GLY A 54 14.33 6.98 -3.54
C GLY A 54 14.31 6.55 -2.08
N TYR A 55 14.29 7.47 -1.11
CA TYR A 55 14.17 7.14 0.32
C TYR A 55 12.75 6.71 0.72
N THR A 56 11.74 7.19 -0.01
CA THR A 56 10.33 6.84 0.19
C THR A 56 9.62 6.56 -1.13
N LEU A 57 8.54 5.79 -1.06
CA LEU A 57 7.70 5.40 -2.18
C LEU A 57 6.50 6.33 -2.31
N ARG A 58 5.90 6.36 -3.51
CA ARG A 58 4.62 7.02 -3.76
C ARG A 58 3.46 6.20 -3.14
N LEU A 59 2.28 6.80 -3.00
CA LEU A 59 1.10 6.15 -2.45
C LEU A 59 0.04 5.86 -3.53
N ILE A 60 -0.71 4.77 -3.37
CA ILE A 60 -1.88 4.42 -4.18
C ILE A 60 -3.07 4.21 -3.24
N ARG A 61 -4.13 5.02 -3.41
CA ARG A 61 -5.38 4.96 -2.63
C ARG A 61 -6.45 4.10 -3.30
N GLU A 62 -6.52 2.81 -3.04
CA GLU A 62 -7.50 1.93 -3.65
C GLU A 62 -8.93 2.17 -3.11
N GLU A 63 -9.87 2.27 -4.04
CA GLU A 63 -11.29 2.23 -3.69
C GLU A 63 -11.76 0.81 -3.44
N ILE A 64 -12.78 0.71 -2.59
CA ILE A 64 -13.46 -0.54 -2.32
C ILE A 64 -14.42 -0.89 -3.48
N ALA A 65 -14.46 -2.17 -3.84
CA ALA A 65 -15.34 -2.66 -4.90
C ALA A 65 -16.82 -2.29 -4.68
N THR A 66 -17.53 -1.90 -5.74
CA THR A 66 -18.91 -1.39 -5.67
C THR A 66 -19.89 -2.37 -5.06
N ASN A 67 -19.81 -3.64 -5.44
CA ASN A 67 -20.62 -4.72 -4.87
C ASN A 67 -20.46 -4.80 -3.34
N TYR A 68 -19.23 -4.60 -2.88
CA TYR A 68 -18.90 -4.66 -1.47
C TYR A 68 -19.33 -3.39 -0.72
N LYS A 69 -19.23 -2.20 -1.33
CA LYS A 69 -19.82 -0.96 -0.79
C LYS A 69 -21.32 -1.16 -0.54
N ILE A 70 -22.03 -1.82 -1.45
CA ILE A 70 -23.46 -2.16 -1.29
C ILE A 70 -23.64 -3.12 -0.11
N SER A 71 -22.87 -4.21 -0.03
CA SER A 71 -22.97 -5.15 1.10
C SER A 71 -22.70 -4.51 2.47
N LEU A 72 -21.75 -3.57 2.55
CA LEU A 72 -21.51 -2.81 3.78
C LEU A 72 -22.67 -1.88 4.13
N GLN A 73 -23.28 -1.23 3.14
CA GLN A 73 -24.45 -0.39 3.34
C GLN A 73 -25.66 -1.21 3.81
N GLU A 74 -25.86 -2.39 3.24
CA GLU A 74 -26.89 -3.34 3.67
C GLU A 74 -26.64 -3.84 5.10
N ALA A 75 -25.39 -4.18 5.43
CA ALA A 75 -25.01 -4.57 6.79
C ALA A 75 -25.25 -3.43 7.80
N LEU A 76 -24.89 -2.19 7.45
CA LEU A 76 -25.18 -0.99 8.24
C LEU A 76 -26.68 -0.82 8.48
N ALA A 77 -27.47 -0.88 7.41
CA ALA A 77 -28.92 -0.73 7.48
C ALA A 77 -29.56 -1.85 8.32
N ALA A 78 -29.10 -3.10 8.17
CA ALA A 78 -29.59 -4.24 8.95
C ALA A 78 -29.30 -4.08 10.45
N VAL A 79 -28.13 -3.55 10.82
CA VAL A 79 -27.79 -3.26 12.23
C VAL A 79 -28.66 -2.13 12.77
N GLN A 80 -28.82 -1.03 12.01
CA GLN A 80 -29.66 0.10 12.40
C GLN A 80 -31.12 -0.31 12.63
N LEU A 81 -31.67 -1.14 11.74
CA LEU A 81 -33.05 -1.64 11.85
C LEU A 81 -33.28 -2.54 13.07
N GLN A 82 -32.27 -3.30 13.49
CA GLN A 82 -32.38 -4.21 14.64
C GLN A 82 -32.22 -3.51 15.99
N GLN A 83 -31.53 -2.37 16.02
CA GLN A 83 -31.05 -1.77 17.26
C GLN A 83 -31.63 -0.37 17.54
N GLY A 84 -32.27 0.30 16.57
CA GLY A 84 -32.82 1.64 16.76
C GLY A 84 -31.74 2.72 16.71
N ASP A 85 -31.98 3.86 17.37
CA ASP A 85 -31.11 5.05 17.38
C ASP A 85 -29.94 4.87 18.38
N ILE A 86 -29.01 3.96 18.05
CA ILE A 86 -27.82 3.68 18.87
C ILE A 86 -26.62 4.52 18.41
N ASP A 87 -25.74 4.84 19.36
CA ASP A 87 -24.42 5.42 19.12
C ASP A 87 -23.68 4.72 17.97
N ARG A 88 -23.21 5.52 17.01
CA ARG A 88 -22.42 5.12 15.84
C ARG A 88 -21.35 4.10 16.20
N LYS A 89 -20.68 4.29 17.35
CA LYS A 89 -19.60 3.41 17.79
C LYS A 89 -20.03 1.94 17.89
N GLN A 90 -21.25 1.66 18.38
CA GLN A 90 -21.74 0.28 18.56
C GLN A 90 -22.09 -0.37 17.22
N ILE A 91 -22.59 0.42 16.27
CA ILE A 91 -22.93 -0.05 14.92
C ILE A 91 -21.68 -0.55 14.21
N TYR A 92 -20.61 0.24 14.21
CA TYR A 92 -19.36 -0.09 13.52
C TYR A 92 -18.56 -1.20 14.22
N SER A 93 -18.80 -1.46 15.51
CA SER A 93 -18.23 -2.61 16.22
C SER A 93 -19.13 -3.86 16.18
N HIS A 94 -20.33 -3.78 15.60
CA HIS A 94 -21.26 -4.90 15.59
C HIS A 94 -20.74 -6.03 14.69
N PRO A 95 -20.80 -7.32 15.10
CA PRO A 95 -20.27 -8.44 14.31
C PRO A 95 -20.80 -8.47 12.87
N LYS A 96 -22.10 -8.22 12.66
CA LYS A 96 -22.71 -8.15 11.32
C LYS A 96 -22.09 -7.11 10.37
N PHE A 97 -21.51 -6.04 10.91
CA PHE A 97 -20.79 -5.04 10.11
C PHE A 97 -19.30 -5.41 9.98
N VAL A 98 -18.70 -5.90 11.07
CA VAL A 98 -17.27 -6.21 11.12
C VAL A 98 -16.92 -7.44 10.28
N GLU A 99 -17.75 -8.48 10.27
CA GLU A 99 -17.54 -9.71 9.51
C GLU A 99 -17.34 -9.46 8.01
N PRO A 100 -18.26 -8.79 7.29
CA PRO A 100 -18.04 -8.49 5.87
C PRO A 100 -16.82 -7.59 5.66
N MET A 101 -16.58 -6.61 6.56
CA MET A 101 -15.40 -5.73 6.52
C MET A 101 -14.10 -6.48 6.58
N LEU A 102 -14.01 -7.40 7.52
CA LEU A 102 -12.84 -8.23 7.68
C LEU A 102 -12.65 -9.19 6.50
N ASP A 103 -13.72 -9.81 5.99
CA ASP A 103 -13.64 -10.73 4.85
C ASP A 103 -13.09 -10.04 3.60
N TYR A 104 -13.54 -8.81 3.31
CA TYR A 104 -12.97 -8.04 2.22
C TYR A 104 -11.49 -7.72 2.45
N ILE A 105 -11.12 -7.24 3.64
CA ILE A 105 -9.74 -6.86 3.95
C ILE A 105 -8.80 -8.06 3.77
N VAL A 106 -9.17 -9.23 4.29
CA VAL A 106 -8.35 -10.44 4.18
C VAL A 106 -8.21 -10.86 2.72
N ARG A 107 -9.32 -10.98 1.98
CA ARG A 107 -9.29 -11.42 0.57
C ARG A 107 -8.52 -10.46 -0.34
N ASP A 108 -8.72 -9.16 -0.14
CA ASP A 108 -8.00 -8.12 -0.87
C ASP A 108 -6.49 -8.18 -0.60
N PHE A 109 -6.09 -8.43 0.64
CA PHE A 109 -4.69 -8.56 1.00
C PHE A 109 -4.04 -9.82 0.43
N GLU A 110 -4.70 -10.99 0.51
CA GLU A 110 -4.23 -12.24 -0.08
C GLU A 110 -4.07 -12.13 -1.61
N LYS A 111 -5.05 -11.47 -2.26
CA LYS A 111 -4.97 -11.13 -3.68
C LYS A 111 -3.79 -10.21 -3.98
N SER A 112 -3.50 -9.25 -3.10
CA SER A 112 -2.37 -8.34 -3.25
C SER A 112 -1.03 -9.06 -3.14
N ARG A 113 -0.87 -9.95 -2.14
CA ARG A 113 0.31 -10.84 -2.03
C ARG A 113 0.52 -11.66 -3.29
N THR A 114 -0.56 -12.20 -3.86
CA THR A 114 -0.51 -12.97 -5.11
C THR A 114 -0.14 -12.08 -6.31
N ALA A 115 -0.76 -10.92 -6.45
CA ALA A 115 -0.55 -10.02 -7.59
C ALA A 115 0.85 -9.38 -7.60
N LEU A 116 1.43 -9.17 -6.41
CA LEU A 116 2.76 -8.60 -6.20
C LEU A 116 3.85 -9.68 -6.10
N GLY A 117 3.46 -10.96 -5.96
CA GLY A 117 4.38 -12.09 -5.86
C GLY A 117 5.18 -12.13 -4.55
N ASP A 118 4.73 -11.42 -3.51
CA ASP A 118 5.45 -11.32 -2.25
C ASP A 118 4.50 -11.55 -1.06
N SER A 119 4.65 -12.71 -0.41
CA SER A 119 3.91 -13.07 0.80
C SER A 119 4.49 -12.44 2.07
N SER A 120 5.68 -11.85 1.99
CA SER A 120 6.38 -11.26 3.14
C SER A 120 5.80 -9.91 3.55
N ILE A 121 4.96 -9.27 2.75
CA ILE A 121 4.35 -7.97 3.11
C ILE A 121 3.35 -8.11 4.25
N GLY A 122 3.21 -7.03 5.04
CA GLY A 122 2.26 -6.90 6.14
C GLY A 122 1.16 -5.88 5.85
N GLY A 123 0.02 -6.06 6.49
CA GLY A 123 -1.12 -5.17 6.44
C GLY A 123 -1.39 -4.51 7.80
N MET A 124 -1.96 -3.31 7.79
CA MET A 124 -2.44 -2.64 9.00
C MET A 124 -3.84 -2.09 8.78
N VAL A 125 -4.73 -2.30 9.75
CA VAL A 125 -6.11 -1.82 9.72
C VAL A 125 -6.30 -0.79 10.83
N ILE A 126 -6.57 0.45 10.44
CA ILE A 126 -6.95 1.52 11.36
C ILE A 126 -8.47 1.50 11.50
N CYS A 127 -8.94 0.93 12.61
CA CYS A 127 -10.36 0.80 12.92
C CYS A 127 -10.98 2.14 13.36
N ASP A 128 -12.31 2.21 13.32
CA ASP A 128 -13.11 3.35 13.78
C ASP A 128 -13.12 3.52 15.30
N SER A 129 -12.99 2.41 16.04
CA SER A 129 -12.92 2.44 17.49
C SER A 129 -12.08 1.27 18.02
N ALA A 130 -11.69 1.36 19.30
CA ALA A 130 -11.05 0.26 20.01
C ALA A 130 -11.94 -0.99 20.07
N ASP A 131 -13.26 -0.82 20.14
CA ASP A 131 -14.22 -1.93 20.18
C ASP A 131 -14.33 -2.62 18.83
N GLN A 132 -14.32 -1.86 17.73
CA GLN A 132 -14.23 -2.42 16.39
C GLN A 132 -12.91 -3.20 16.22
N ALA A 133 -11.77 -2.67 16.67
CA ALA A 133 -10.49 -3.37 16.60
C ALA A 133 -10.50 -4.69 17.38
N LYS A 134 -11.10 -4.69 18.59
CA LYS A 134 -11.29 -5.90 19.40
C LYS A 134 -12.14 -6.94 18.68
N GLU A 135 -13.26 -6.51 18.08
CA GLU A 135 -14.15 -7.43 17.35
C GLU A 135 -13.50 -7.95 16.07
N MET A 136 -12.77 -7.10 15.31
CA MET A 136 -11.99 -7.53 14.14
C MET A 136 -11.00 -8.63 14.51
N HIS A 137 -10.20 -8.40 15.55
CA HIS A 137 -9.20 -9.37 16.00
C HIS A 137 -9.84 -10.68 16.50
N LYS A 138 -10.98 -10.58 17.20
CA LYS A 138 -11.75 -11.75 17.67
C LYS A 138 -12.28 -12.59 16.50
N ILE A 139 -12.94 -11.97 15.52
CA ILE A 139 -13.46 -12.67 14.33
C ILE A 139 -12.28 -13.22 13.51
N PHE A 140 -11.18 -12.45 13.37
CA PHE A 140 -9.98 -12.89 12.70
C PHE A 140 -9.45 -14.20 13.28
N ASN A 141 -9.28 -14.24 14.61
CA ASN A 141 -8.81 -15.44 15.29
C ASN A 141 -9.82 -16.59 15.27
N ALA A 142 -11.11 -16.29 15.14
CA ALA A 142 -12.14 -17.31 15.05
C ALA A 142 -12.17 -18.00 13.67
N VAL A 143 -12.02 -17.22 12.59
CA VAL A 143 -12.29 -17.64 11.20
C VAL A 143 -11.02 -17.86 10.39
N TYR A 144 -10.01 -17.00 10.53
CA TYR A 144 -8.86 -16.94 9.63
C TYR A 144 -7.56 -17.44 10.27
N ALA A 145 -7.40 -17.29 11.60
CA ALA A 145 -6.19 -17.74 12.25
C ALA A 145 -6.00 -19.26 12.14
N ASP A 146 -4.75 -19.66 11.95
CA ASP A 146 -4.37 -21.07 11.84
C ASP A 146 -4.54 -21.75 13.20
N LYS A 147 -5.73 -22.29 13.45
CA LYS A 147 -5.99 -23.17 14.59
C LYS A 147 -5.35 -24.51 14.23
N THR A 148 -4.19 -24.78 14.80
CA THR A 148 -3.41 -26.03 14.74
C THR A 148 -2.69 -26.35 13.42
N SER A 149 -1.37 -26.45 13.56
CA SER A 149 -0.36 -27.08 12.70
C SER A 149 -0.60 -28.60 12.50
N SER A 150 -1.77 -29.01 11.99
CA SER A 150 -2.15 -30.44 11.96
C SER A 150 -2.98 -30.84 10.74
N SER A 151 -2.68 -30.27 9.59
CA SER A 151 -3.09 -30.81 8.29
C SER A 151 -1.85 -30.94 7.42
N SER A 152 -1.09 -32.02 7.61
CA SER A 152 0.03 -32.43 6.76
C SER A 152 -0.50 -33.02 5.44
N ALA A 153 -1.29 -32.24 4.72
CA ALA A 153 -1.64 -32.49 3.33
C ALA A 153 -1.12 -31.27 2.56
N GLU A 154 0.02 -31.43 1.92
CA GLU A 154 0.53 -30.38 1.03
C GLU A 154 -0.51 -30.16 -0.08
N PRO A 155 -0.92 -28.91 -0.35
CA PRO A 155 -1.86 -28.64 -1.42
C PRO A 155 -1.26 -29.13 -2.76
N GLU A 156 -1.94 -30.06 -3.43
CA GLU A 156 -1.49 -30.53 -4.74
C GLU A 156 -1.76 -29.46 -5.81
N GLY A 157 -0.69 -28.98 -6.45
CA GLY A 157 -0.73 -28.03 -7.56
C GLY A 157 -0.23 -26.62 -7.22
N TYR A 158 0.52 -26.02 -8.16
CA TYR A 158 1.16 -24.71 -8.02
C TYR A 158 0.20 -23.61 -7.53
N ALA A 159 -1.04 -23.59 -8.05
CA ALA A 159 -2.03 -22.58 -7.67
C ALA A 159 -2.48 -22.71 -6.21
N ALA A 160 -2.61 -23.95 -5.70
CA ALA A 160 -3.02 -24.23 -4.33
C ALA A 160 -1.89 -23.92 -3.33
N GLN A 161 -0.64 -24.22 -3.70
CA GLN A 161 0.54 -23.85 -2.93
C GLN A 161 0.73 -22.33 -2.87
N ALA A 162 0.55 -21.62 -3.99
CA ALA A 162 0.61 -20.17 -4.01
C ALA A 162 -0.49 -19.52 -3.17
N ALA A 163 -1.72 -20.06 -3.21
CA ALA A 163 -2.81 -19.60 -2.37
C ALA A 163 -2.53 -19.80 -0.88
N GLU A 164 -2.02 -20.98 -0.49
CA GLU A 164 -1.70 -21.28 0.91
C GLU A 164 -0.51 -20.44 1.42
N LYS A 165 0.50 -20.18 0.58
CA LYS A 165 1.62 -19.29 0.90
C LYS A 165 1.18 -17.84 1.09
N ASN A 166 0.21 -17.38 0.29
CA ASN A 166 -0.27 -16.00 0.33
C ASN A 166 -1.36 -15.78 1.38
N ARG A 167 -1.89 -16.86 1.97
CA ARG A 167 -2.93 -16.84 2.98
C ARG A 167 -2.51 -16.05 4.22
N VAL A 168 -3.46 -15.33 4.79
CA VAL A 168 -3.23 -14.58 6.04
C VAL A 168 -3.59 -15.46 7.22
N LYS A 169 -2.65 -15.59 8.15
CA LYS A 169 -2.76 -16.56 9.25
C LYS A 169 -2.66 -15.92 10.62
N THR A 170 -1.99 -14.77 10.73
CA THR A 170 -1.64 -14.18 12.02
C THR A 170 -2.00 -12.71 12.08
N ALA A 171 -2.56 -12.29 13.21
CA ALA A 171 -2.85 -10.89 13.49
C ALA A 171 -2.56 -10.55 14.94
N ALA A 172 -2.29 -9.27 15.21
CA ALA A 172 -2.21 -8.74 16.56
C ALA A 172 -3.11 -7.52 16.75
N LEU A 173 -3.59 -7.36 17.98
CA LEU A 173 -4.38 -6.22 18.42
C LEU A 173 -3.49 -5.25 19.22
N ILE A 174 -3.26 -4.05 18.68
CA ILE A 174 -2.44 -3.04 19.34
C ILE A 174 -3.32 -1.88 19.80
N LEU A 175 -3.66 -1.88 21.08
CA LEU A 175 -4.40 -0.81 21.74
C LEU A 175 -3.66 -0.28 22.97
N HIS A 176 -4.11 0.85 23.49
CA HIS A 176 -3.49 1.48 24.66
C HIS A 176 -3.75 0.71 25.96
N ASP A 177 -4.89 0.05 26.03
CA ASP A 177 -5.48 -0.70 27.15
C ASP A 177 -5.28 -2.22 27.05
N ILE A 178 -4.63 -2.71 25.99
CA ILE A 178 -4.41 -4.16 25.76
C ILE A 178 -2.93 -4.51 25.82
N GLY A 179 -2.61 -5.51 26.64
CA GLY A 179 -1.27 -6.03 26.84
C GLY A 179 -0.36 -5.09 27.64
N SER A 180 0.74 -5.64 28.15
CA SER A 180 1.80 -4.87 28.78
C SER A 180 2.54 -4.02 27.73
N LYS A 181 3.36 -3.06 28.19
CA LYS A 181 4.20 -2.27 27.28
C LYS A 181 5.19 -3.15 26.52
N ASP A 182 5.70 -4.20 27.15
CA ASP A 182 6.70 -5.08 26.55
C ASP A 182 6.06 -6.12 25.61
N GLU A 183 4.87 -6.63 25.93
CA GLU A 183 4.09 -7.47 25.01
C GLU A 183 3.76 -6.72 23.71
N ARG A 184 3.32 -5.46 23.80
CA ARG A 184 3.06 -4.65 22.60
C ARG A 184 4.30 -4.40 21.75
N LYS A 185 5.45 -4.18 22.39
CA LYS A 185 6.73 -4.09 21.66
C LYS A 185 7.04 -5.42 20.98
N GLN A 186 6.85 -6.54 21.67
CA GLN A 186 7.09 -7.86 21.10
C GLN A 186 6.20 -8.12 19.89
N TRP A 187 4.90 -7.81 19.95
CA TRP A 187 4.00 -7.91 18.79
C TRP A 187 4.43 -7.02 17.62
N VAL A 188 4.91 -5.81 17.92
CA VAL A 188 5.47 -4.90 16.90
C VAL A 188 6.72 -5.50 16.25
N GLU A 189 7.63 -6.08 17.03
CA GLU A 189 8.83 -6.73 16.50
C GLU A 189 8.50 -8.02 15.73
N ASP A 190 7.55 -8.82 16.20
CA ASP A 190 7.08 -10.01 15.50
C ASP A 190 6.39 -9.66 14.18
N PHE A 191 5.67 -8.54 14.13
CA PHE A 191 5.15 -7.98 12.88
C PHE A 191 6.27 -7.57 11.94
N LYS A 192 7.30 -6.84 12.41
CA LYS A 192 8.45 -6.45 11.58
C LYS A 192 9.23 -7.66 11.06
N ALA A 193 9.33 -8.71 11.87
CA ALA A 193 9.99 -9.97 11.52
C ALA A 193 9.16 -10.87 10.58
N GLY A 194 7.93 -10.48 10.23
CA GLY A 194 7.08 -11.26 9.32
C GLY A 194 6.35 -12.43 9.97
N LYS A 195 6.34 -12.54 11.31
CA LYS A 195 5.55 -13.55 12.04
C LYS A 195 4.07 -13.17 12.15
N ILE A 196 3.77 -11.88 12.05
CA ILE A 196 2.41 -11.33 12.11
C ILE A 196 2.05 -10.69 10.76
N ASP A 197 0.93 -11.09 10.18
CA ASP A 197 0.47 -10.57 8.89
C ASP A 197 -0.30 -9.26 9.03
N PHE A 198 -1.19 -9.16 10.03
CA PHE A 198 -2.03 -7.98 10.26
C PHE A 198 -1.83 -7.33 11.63
N LEU A 199 -1.94 -6.00 11.64
CA LEU A 199 -2.13 -5.22 12.87
C LEU A 199 -3.51 -4.55 12.86
N PHE A 200 -4.32 -4.82 13.87
CA PHE A 200 -5.55 -4.08 14.15
C PHE A 200 -5.25 -2.99 15.16
N VAL A 201 -5.48 -1.74 14.78
CA VAL A 201 -5.13 -0.56 15.59
C VAL A 201 -6.27 0.46 15.61
N TYR A 202 -6.25 1.34 16.60
CA TYR A 202 -7.12 2.53 16.64
C TYR A 202 -6.27 3.82 16.61
N ASN A 203 -5.74 4.24 17.76
CA ASN A 203 -4.87 5.42 17.88
C ASN A 203 -3.38 5.06 18.05
N MET A 204 -3.07 3.78 18.21
CA MET A 204 -1.69 3.29 18.33
C MET A 204 -1.05 3.14 16.96
N LEU A 205 0.29 3.25 16.91
CA LEU A 205 1.12 3.04 15.72
C LEU A 205 0.89 4.02 14.56
N LEU A 206 0.10 5.07 14.76
CA LEU A 206 -0.03 6.17 13.80
C LEU A 206 1.23 7.04 13.75
N THR A 207 1.96 7.10 14.87
CA THR A 207 3.22 7.80 15.03
C THR A 207 4.32 6.86 15.54
N GLY A 208 5.56 7.12 15.15
CA GLY A 208 6.76 6.42 15.65
C GLY A 208 6.92 4.96 15.23
N PHE A 209 5.90 4.33 14.64
CA PHE A 209 5.96 2.95 14.15
C PHE A 209 6.55 2.87 12.75
N ASP A 210 7.65 2.16 12.58
CA ASP A 210 8.33 2.01 11.29
C ASP A 210 8.50 0.52 10.95
N ALA A 211 7.86 0.07 9.87
CA ALA A 211 7.95 -1.30 9.39
C ALA A 211 8.01 -1.31 7.86
N LYS A 212 9.19 -1.56 7.30
CA LYS A 212 9.42 -1.53 5.83
C LYS A 212 8.45 -2.44 5.05
N ARG A 213 8.15 -3.62 5.62
CA ARG A 213 7.23 -4.59 5.02
C ARG A 213 5.75 -4.19 5.08
N LEU A 214 5.37 -3.17 5.85
CA LEU A 214 4.00 -2.67 5.85
C LEU A 214 3.73 -2.01 4.50
N LYS A 215 2.91 -2.66 3.67
CA LYS A 215 2.61 -2.19 2.31
C LYS A 215 1.17 -1.91 2.05
N LYS A 216 0.27 -2.38 2.90
CA LYS A 216 -1.17 -2.15 2.71
C LYS A 216 -1.82 -1.63 3.99
N LEU A 217 -2.40 -0.44 3.91
CA LEU A 217 -3.07 0.25 5.00
C LEU A 217 -4.58 0.30 4.73
N TYR A 218 -5.40 -0.20 5.64
CA TYR A 218 -6.86 -0.16 5.54
C TYR A 218 -7.39 0.90 6.50
N LEU A 219 -8.10 1.91 5.97
CA LEU A 219 -8.65 3.03 6.75
C LEU A 219 -10.13 2.84 7.00
N GLY A 220 -10.49 2.46 8.22
CA GLY A 220 -11.86 2.31 8.69
C GLY A 220 -12.51 3.61 9.20
N ARG A 221 -11.74 4.70 9.29
CA ARG A 221 -12.23 6.01 9.79
C ARG A 221 -11.59 7.20 9.10
N ILE A 222 -12.26 8.34 9.21
CA ILE A 222 -11.73 9.62 8.78
C ILE A 222 -10.70 10.09 9.82
N ILE A 223 -9.45 10.22 9.39
CA ILE A 223 -8.37 10.83 10.18
C ILE A 223 -8.18 12.25 9.67
N LYS A 224 -8.05 13.21 10.60
CA LYS A 224 -7.96 14.63 10.27
C LYS A 224 -6.52 15.15 10.33
N ALA A 225 -6.22 16.14 9.50
CA ALA A 225 -5.00 16.96 9.55
C ALA A 225 -3.71 16.13 9.59
N HIS A 226 -2.72 16.56 10.38
CA HIS A 226 -1.38 15.94 10.46
C HIS A 226 -1.38 14.43 10.74
N ASN A 227 -2.36 13.93 11.51
CA ASN A 227 -2.45 12.50 11.81
C ASN A 227 -2.72 11.66 10.55
N LEU A 228 -3.39 12.23 9.55
CA LEU A 228 -3.65 11.55 8.28
C LEU A 228 -2.34 11.29 7.55
N LEU A 229 -1.52 12.33 7.31
CA LEU A 229 -0.22 12.19 6.65
C LEU A 229 0.71 11.25 7.42
N GLN A 230 0.71 11.31 8.75
CA GLN A 230 1.52 10.41 9.59
C GLN A 230 1.11 8.93 9.46
N ALA A 231 -0.19 8.65 9.34
CA ALA A 231 -0.70 7.31 9.10
C ALA A 231 -0.38 6.83 7.67
N LEU A 232 -0.59 7.68 6.67
CA LEU A 232 -0.33 7.36 5.26
C LEU A 232 1.14 7.06 4.99
N THR A 233 2.05 7.81 5.63
CA THR A 233 3.51 7.59 5.51
C THR A 233 3.98 6.28 6.15
N ARG A 234 3.12 5.49 6.81
CA ARG A 234 3.53 4.18 7.34
C ARG A 234 3.78 3.14 6.24
N VAL A 235 3.14 3.27 5.08
CA VAL A 235 3.28 2.34 3.95
C VAL A 235 4.29 2.80 2.88
N ASN A 236 4.90 3.98 3.05
CA ASN A 236 5.76 4.59 2.02
C ASN A 236 7.26 4.27 2.16
N ARG A 237 7.65 3.36 3.06
CA ARG A 237 9.06 2.98 3.23
C ARG A 237 9.53 2.06 2.11
N THR A 238 10.79 2.13 1.70
CA THR A 238 11.36 1.19 0.71
C THR A 238 11.42 -0.24 1.27
N TYR A 239 11.10 -1.22 0.43
CA TYR A 239 11.11 -2.64 0.79
C TYR A 239 11.00 -3.50 -0.47
N GLY A 240 11.95 -4.42 -0.68
CA GLY A 240 12.03 -5.21 -1.91
C GLY A 240 11.94 -4.35 -3.17
N ASP A 241 11.24 -4.84 -4.18
CA ASP A 241 11.02 -4.16 -5.46
C ASP A 241 9.72 -3.32 -5.49
N PHE A 242 9.16 -2.99 -4.32
CA PHE A 242 7.92 -2.23 -4.23
C PHE A 242 8.12 -0.79 -4.66
N ARG A 243 7.30 -0.32 -5.60
CA ARG A 243 7.29 1.07 -6.08
C ARG A 243 6.30 1.97 -5.33
N TYR A 244 5.32 1.36 -4.64
CA TYR A 244 4.22 2.08 -4.02
C TYR A 244 3.85 1.50 -2.65
N GLY A 245 3.28 2.35 -1.79
CA GLY A 245 2.48 1.95 -0.64
C GLY A 245 0.98 2.00 -0.98
N TYR A 246 0.20 1.03 -0.51
CA TYR A 246 -1.21 0.89 -0.84
C TYR A 246 -2.09 1.29 0.35
N VAL A 247 -3.16 2.05 0.08
CA VAL A 247 -4.10 2.56 1.08
C VAL A 247 -5.51 2.25 0.62
N VAL A 248 -6.25 1.41 1.34
CA VAL A 248 -7.64 1.07 1.04
C VAL A 248 -8.56 1.90 1.94
N ASP A 249 -9.46 2.67 1.34
CA ASP A 249 -10.25 3.68 2.05
C ASP A 249 -11.73 3.28 2.22
N PHE A 250 -12.16 2.98 3.45
CA PHE A 250 -13.55 2.70 3.83
C PHE A 250 -14.32 3.92 4.32
N ALA A 251 -13.61 4.99 4.65
CA ALA A 251 -14.18 6.15 5.34
C ALA A 251 -14.34 7.39 4.44
N ASP A 252 -13.91 7.29 3.18
CA ASP A 252 -13.86 8.36 2.20
C ASP A 252 -13.05 9.58 2.69
N ILE A 253 -11.74 9.37 2.81
CA ILE A 253 -10.81 10.40 3.30
C ILE A 253 -10.50 11.49 2.26
N ARG A 254 -11.03 11.43 1.02
CA ARG A 254 -10.67 12.36 -0.06
C ARG A 254 -10.69 13.81 0.36
N LYS A 255 -11.82 14.25 0.93
CA LYS A 255 -12.00 15.66 1.35
C LYS A 255 -10.99 16.10 2.40
N GLU A 256 -10.71 15.26 3.39
CA GLU A 256 -9.72 15.56 4.44
C GLU A 256 -8.30 15.49 3.91
N PHE A 257 -8.04 14.57 2.97
CA PHE A 257 -6.76 14.45 2.30
C PHE A 257 -6.47 15.68 1.44
N ASP A 258 -7.39 16.06 0.56
CA ASP A 258 -7.28 17.24 -0.31
C ASP A 258 -7.07 18.50 0.51
N LYS A 259 -7.84 18.63 1.61
CA LYS A 259 -7.66 19.72 2.57
C LYS A 259 -6.27 19.70 3.20
N THR A 260 -5.85 18.57 3.77
CA THR A 260 -4.56 18.46 4.47
C THR A 260 -3.38 18.69 3.53
N ASN A 261 -3.46 18.18 2.30
CA ASN A 261 -2.44 18.39 1.28
C ASN A 261 -2.40 19.84 0.82
N LYS A 262 -3.58 20.46 0.64
CA LYS A 262 -3.67 21.89 0.34
C LYS A 262 -3.10 22.75 1.46
N ASP A 263 -3.48 22.51 2.71
CA ASP A 263 -2.96 23.27 3.86
C ASP A 263 -1.42 23.15 3.94
N TYR A 264 -0.88 21.96 3.68
CA TYR A 264 0.56 21.72 3.61
C TYR A 264 1.23 22.43 2.42
N PHE A 265 0.56 22.43 1.27
CA PHE A 265 1.04 23.08 0.05
C PHE A 265 0.98 24.61 0.13
N ASP A 266 -0.07 25.16 0.74
CA ASP A 266 -0.22 26.60 0.98
C ASP A 266 0.87 27.07 1.95
N GLU A 267 1.22 26.28 2.97
CA GLU A 267 2.39 26.54 3.83
C GLU A 267 3.70 26.51 3.03
N LEU A 268 3.89 25.50 2.18
CA LEU A 268 5.02 25.41 1.25
C LEU A 268 5.13 26.65 0.34
N GLN A 269 4.02 27.07 -0.27
CA GLN A 269 3.96 28.24 -1.16
C GLN A 269 4.29 29.54 -0.43
N SER A 270 3.73 29.73 0.76
CA SER A 270 4.01 30.91 1.59
C SER A 270 5.49 31.07 1.93
N GLU A 271 6.24 29.95 1.89
CA GLU A 271 7.64 29.87 2.27
C GLU A 271 8.62 29.83 1.10
N LEU A 272 8.22 29.29 -0.06
CA LEU A 272 9.09 29.06 -1.21
C LEU A 272 8.87 30.06 -2.36
N GLY A 273 7.79 30.85 -2.36
CA GLY A 273 7.48 31.77 -3.45
C GLY A 273 7.20 31.05 -4.78
N ASP A 274 7.76 31.53 -5.89
CA ASP A 274 7.48 31.05 -7.26
C ASP A 274 8.13 29.69 -7.64
N GLU A 275 8.93 29.06 -6.76
CA GLU A 275 9.61 27.79 -7.07
C GLU A 275 8.71 26.53 -6.94
N VAL A 276 7.39 26.70 -6.98
CA VAL A 276 6.42 25.70 -6.52
C VAL A 276 5.94 24.72 -7.62
N GLU A 277 6.25 24.99 -8.89
CA GLU A 277 5.78 24.20 -10.04
C GLU A 277 6.24 22.72 -10.06
N HIS A 278 7.14 22.30 -9.15
CA HIS A 278 7.70 20.94 -9.13
C HIS A 278 7.21 19.99 -8.01
N TYR A 279 6.22 20.37 -7.20
CA TYR A 279 6.02 19.76 -5.88
C TYR A 279 4.75 18.90 -5.69
N SER A 280 3.94 18.67 -6.72
CA SER A 280 2.60 18.04 -6.65
C SER A 280 2.57 16.50 -6.55
N ASN A 281 3.52 15.83 -5.88
CA ASN A 281 3.80 14.40 -6.16
C ASN A 281 3.55 13.39 -5.02
N LEU A 282 2.52 13.58 -4.18
CA LEU A 282 2.05 12.48 -3.31
C LEU A 282 1.13 11.49 -4.06
N PHE A 283 0.44 12.00 -5.09
CA PHE A 283 -0.30 11.27 -6.13
C PHE A 283 0.02 11.94 -7.47
N LYS A 284 0.07 11.18 -8.58
CA LYS A 284 0.43 11.75 -9.89
C LYS A 284 -0.60 12.80 -10.31
N SER A 285 -0.18 13.97 -10.78
CA SER A 285 -1.10 14.95 -11.37
C SER A 285 -1.68 14.43 -12.69
N SER A 286 -2.82 14.96 -13.14
CA SER A 286 -3.40 14.62 -14.46
C SER A 286 -2.41 14.83 -15.61
N GLU A 287 -1.57 15.86 -15.50
CA GLU A 287 -0.51 16.18 -16.46
C GLU A 287 0.61 15.13 -16.44
N GLU A 288 1.07 14.70 -15.26
CA GLU A 288 2.06 13.62 -15.13
C GLU A 288 1.52 12.26 -15.61
N VAL A 289 0.25 11.97 -15.33
CA VAL A 289 -0.43 10.77 -15.86
C VAL A 289 -0.44 10.83 -17.38
N THR A 290 -0.71 12.00 -17.96
CA THR A 290 -0.69 12.20 -19.41
C THR A 290 0.73 12.06 -19.98
N GLN A 291 1.75 12.60 -19.32
CA GLN A 291 3.16 12.43 -19.72
C GLN A 291 3.60 10.96 -19.67
N GLU A 292 3.18 10.20 -18.66
CA GLU A 292 3.45 8.76 -18.61
C GLU A 292 2.69 7.99 -19.69
N ILE A 293 1.45 8.39 -20.01
CA ILE A 293 0.74 7.84 -21.17
C ILE A 293 1.55 8.05 -22.44
N GLU A 294 2.11 9.25 -22.66
CA GLU A 294 2.94 9.54 -23.83
C GLU A 294 4.27 8.75 -23.79
N ALA A 295 4.94 8.67 -22.65
CA ALA A 295 6.16 7.85 -22.52
C ALA A 295 5.90 6.35 -22.80
N ILE A 296 4.75 5.83 -22.34
CA ILE A 296 4.30 4.47 -22.66
C ILE A 296 4.03 4.35 -24.16
N LYS A 297 3.35 5.32 -24.78
CA LYS A 297 3.11 5.34 -26.23
C LYS A 297 4.42 5.36 -27.02
N ASP A 298 5.42 6.13 -26.60
CA ASP A 298 6.72 6.22 -27.26
C ASP A 298 7.46 4.88 -27.25
N VAL A 299 7.50 4.20 -26.10
CA VAL A 299 8.12 2.86 -26.01
C VAL A 299 7.35 1.85 -26.85
N LEU A 300 6.02 1.96 -26.89
CA LEU A 300 5.14 1.07 -27.65
C LEU A 300 5.04 1.44 -29.13
N PHE A 301 5.50 2.63 -29.55
CA PHE A 301 5.35 3.14 -30.90
C PHE A 301 6.02 2.26 -31.95
N SER A 302 7.13 1.63 -31.56
CA SER A 302 7.89 0.72 -32.43
C SER A 302 7.23 -0.66 -32.59
N PHE A 303 6.11 -0.91 -31.91
CA PHE A 303 5.46 -2.22 -31.84
C PHE A 303 4.00 -2.15 -32.30
N ASP A 304 3.53 -3.23 -32.93
CA ASP A 304 2.12 -3.36 -33.28
C ASP A 304 1.31 -3.76 -32.05
N ILE A 305 0.82 -2.76 -31.31
CA ILE A 305 -0.05 -2.99 -30.15
C ILE A 305 -1.49 -3.38 -30.54
N GLN A 306 -1.84 -3.38 -31.83
CA GLN A 306 -3.18 -3.70 -32.32
C GLN A 306 -3.32 -5.16 -32.75
N ASN A 307 -2.24 -5.81 -33.14
CA ASN A 307 -2.24 -7.22 -33.48
C ASN A 307 -1.26 -8.00 -32.59
N ALA A 308 -1.81 -8.77 -31.65
CA ALA A 308 -1.01 -9.55 -30.71
C ALA A 308 -0.10 -10.60 -31.40
N GLU A 309 -0.52 -11.14 -32.55
CA GLU A 309 0.32 -12.09 -33.30
C GLU A 309 1.54 -11.38 -33.91
N GLU A 310 1.34 -10.18 -34.44
CA GLU A 310 2.41 -9.35 -34.99
C GLU A 310 3.34 -8.84 -33.88
N PHE A 311 2.77 -8.41 -32.76
CA PHE A 311 3.52 -8.05 -31.55
C PHE A 311 4.42 -9.19 -31.08
N SER A 312 3.85 -10.40 -30.96
CA SER A 312 4.57 -11.61 -30.56
C SER A 312 5.72 -11.93 -31.53
N ARG A 313 5.47 -11.76 -32.84
CA ARG A 313 6.52 -11.90 -33.86
C ARG A 313 7.63 -10.88 -33.67
N GLN A 314 7.30 -9.61 -33.45
CA GLN A 314 8.26 -8.53 -33.25
C GLN A 314 9.12 -8.77 -31.99
N ILE A 315 8.52 -9.10 -30.85
CA ILE A 315 9.28 -9.38 -29.63
C ILE A 315 10.17 -10.62 -29.80
N SER A 316 9.72 -11.65 -30.53
CA SER A 316 10.48 -12.87 -30.77
C SER A 316 11.79 -12.64 -31.54
N GLN A 317 11.85 -11.57 -32.33
CA GLN A 317 13.02 -11.18 -33.11
C GLN A 317 14.03 -10.39 -32.28
N ILE A 318 13.64 -9.89 -31.10
CA ILE A 318 14.50 -9.12 -30.21
C ILE A 318 15.24 -10.08 -29.28
N GLN A 319 16.56 -10.09 -29.43
CA GLN A 319 17.47 -10.83 -28.55
C GLN A 319 18.10 -9.94 -27.47
N ASP A 320 18.02 -8.61 -27.62
CA ASP A 320 18.50 -7.68 -26.60
C ASP A 320 17.54 -7.64 -25.40
N ARG A 321 18.04 -8.14 -24.27
CA ARG A 321 17.34 -8.18 -22.99
C ARG A 321 16.98 -6.79 -22.48
N THR A 322 17.81 -5.78 -22.76
CA THR A 322 17.59 -4.41 -22.31
C THR A 322 16.31 -3.84 -22.91
N THR A 323 16.14 -4.04 -24.22
CA THR A 323 14.95 -3.63 -24.97
C THR A 323 13.69 -4.36 -24.51
N ILE A 324 13.76 -5.68 -24.28
CA ILE A 324 12.61 -6.46 -23.76
C ILE A 324 12.25 -6.07 -22.32
N LEU A 325 13.23 -5.78 -21.47
CA LEU A 325 13.00 -5.27 -20.11
C LEU A 325 12.34 -3.89 -20.13
N ALA A 326 12.79 -2.98 -20.99
CA ALA A 326 12.17 -1.66 -21.16
C ALA A 326 10.70 -1.79 -21.61
N LEU A 327 10.44 -2.67 -22.58
CA LEU A 327 9.08 -2.97 -23.05
C LEU A 327 8.19 -3.57 -21.95
N LYS A 328 8.71 -4.55 -21.19
CA LYS A 328 8.01 -5.15 -20.05
C LYS A 328 7.67 -4.10 -19.00
N ASN A 329 8.61 -3.20 -18.68
CA ASN A 329 8.43 -2.14 -17.70
C ASN A 329 7.37 -1.14 -18.17
N ALA A 330 7.40 -0.70 -19.43
CA ALA A 330 6.37 0.20 -19.98
C ALA A 330 4.97 -0.42 -19.94
N LEU A 331 4.84 -1.71 -20.26
CA LEU A 331 3.57 -2.44 -20.18
C LEU A 331 3.10 -2.67 -18.72
N ALA A 332 4.03 -2.86 -17.77
CA ALA A 332 3.72 -2.91 -16.35
C ALA A 332 3.25 -1.54 -15.82
N ASP A 333 3.92 -0.47 -16.25
CA ASP A 333 3.57 0.90 -15.90
C ASP A 333 2.19 1.27 -16.45
N ALA A 334 1.85 0.86 -17.68
CA ALA A 334 0.49 0.99 -18.21
C ALA A 334 -0.57 0.27 -17.35
N ARG A 335 -0.27 -0.93 -16.86
CA ARG A 335 -1.16 -1.68 -15.96
C ARG A 335 -1.35 -0.95 -14.62
N ASN A 336 -0.29 -0.34 -14.10
CA ASN A 336 -0.33 0.43 -12.87
C ASN A 336 -1.09 1.76 -13.07
N LEU A 337 -0.89 2.40 -14.22
CA LEU A 337 -1.54 3.65 -14.60
C LEU A 337 -3.05 3.50 -14.78
N TYR A 338 -3.50 2.36 -15.33
CA TYR A 338 -4.92 2.00 -15.36
C TYR A 338 -5.58 2.06 -13.97
N ASN A 339 -4.91 1.49 -12.96
CA ASN A 339 -5.42 1.49 -11.59
C ASN A 339 -5.43 2.91 -11.04
N LEU A 340 -4.40 3.70 -11.31
CA LEU A 340 -4.24 5.08 -10.86
C LEU A 340 -5.25 6.05 -11.48
N ILE A 341 -5.53 5.96 -12.78
CA ILE A 341 -6.56 6.78 -13.45
C ILE A 341 -7.94 6.51 -12.85
N ARG A 342 -8.26 5.24 -12.61
CA ARG A 342 -9.52 4.84 -11.96
C ARG A 342 -9.61 5.30 -10.51
N LEU A 343 -8.48 5.31 -9.82
CA LEU A 343 -8.30 5.77 -8.44
C LEU A 343 -8.69 7.24 -8.25
N GLN A 344 -8.30 8.07 -9.22
CA GLN A 344 -8.46 9.51 -9.21
C GLN A 344 -9.82 9.95 -9.77
N GLY A 345 -10.55 9.04 -10.41
CA GLY A 345 -11.85 9.33 -11.02
C GLY A 345 -11.76 10.03 -12.37
N GLU A 346 -10.58 10.10 -12.99
CA GLU A 346 -10.34 10.75 -14.28
C GLU A 346 -10.61 9.79 -15.46
N TYR A 347 -11.85 9.30 -15.56
CA TYR A 347 -12.23 8.29 -16.54
C TYR A 347 -12.03 8.70 -18.01
N SER A 348 -11.89 10.00 -18.30
CA SER A 348 -11.53 10.51 -19.64
C SER A 348 -10.17 9.99 -20.12
N LEU A 349 -9.20 9.82 -19.22
CA LEU A 349 -7.86 9.34 -19.56
C LEU A 349 -7.84 7.85 -19.92
N LEU A 350 -8.87 7.09 -19.53
CA LEU A 350 -8.99 5.67 -19.89
C LEU A 350 -9.18 5.44 -21.40
N GLN A 351 -9.59 6.47 -22.15
CA GLN A 351 -9.77 6.39 -23.60
C GLN A 351 -8.46 6.55 -24.37
N GLN A 352 -7.38 7.01 -23.72
CA GLN A 352 -6.12 7.28 -24.40
C GLN A 352 -5.28 6.02 -24.67
N LEU A 353 -5.55 4.92 -23.96
CA LEU A 353 -4.86 3.64 -24.12
C LEU A 353 -5.85 2.46 -23.99
N ASP A 354 -5.65 1.42 -24.78
CA ASP A 354 -6.39 0.16 -24.62
C ASP A 354 -5.74 -0.71 -23.54
N PHE A 355 -6.00 -0.37 -22.27
CA PHE A 355 -5.42 -1.05 -21.10
C PHE A 355 -5.72 -2.56 -21.04
N LYS A 356 -6.82 -3.01 -21.65
CA LYS A 356 -7.16 -4.44 -21.71
C LYS A 356 -6.18 -5.17 -22.62
N LYS A 357 -5.88 -4.58 -23.78
CA LYS A 357 -4.93 -5.12 -24.75
C LYS A 357 -3.49 -5.02 -24.25
N LEU A 358 -3.10 -3.90 -23.65
CA LEU A 358 -1.76 -3.75 -23.05
C LEU A 358 -1.47 -4.82 -21.99
N ASN A 359 -2.47 -5.20 -21.19
CA ASN A 359 -2.30 -6.29 -20.22
C ASN A 359 -2.14 -7.68 -20.87
N GLN A 360 -2.69 -7.89 -22.07
CA GLN A 360 -2.42 -9.10 -22.87
C GLN A 360 -0.96 -9.09 -23.38
N LEU A 361 -0.53 -7.98 -23.98
CA LEU A 361 0.84 -7.82 -24.50
C LEU A 361 1.89 -7.92 -23.39
N TYR A 362 1.57 -7.45 -22.18
CA TYR A 362 2.43 -7.60 -20.99
C TYR A 362 2.75 -9.07 -20.69
N ARG A 363 1.75 -9.95 -20.81
CA ARG A 363 1.92 -11.39 -20.57
C ARG A 363 2.81 -12.01 -21.64
N GLU A 364 2.59 -11.66 -22.90
CA GLU A 364 3.40 -12.14 -24.02
C GLU A 364 4.86 -11.71 -23.89
N THR A 365 5.09 -10.44 -23.52
CA THR A 365 6.44 -9.90 -23.26
C THR A 365 7.12 -10.58 -22.07
N SER A 366 6.38 -10.87 -21.00
CA SER A 366 6.91 -11.56 -19.83
C SER A 366 7.35 -12.99 -20.17
N ASN A 367 6.52 -13.73 -20.92
CA ASN A 367 6.85 -15.07 -21.38
C ASN A 367 8.10 -15.07 -22.28
N HIS A 368 8.26 -14.08 -23.15
CA HIS A 368 9.44 -13.98 -24.02
C HIS A 368 10.73 -13.67 -23.24
N LEU A 369 10.65 -12.79 -22.23
CA LEU A 369 11.79 -12.53 -21.36
C LEU A 369 12.22 -13.78 -20.58
N GLU A 370 11.27 -14.59 -20.13
CA GLU A 370 11.55 -15.88 -19.48
C GLU A 370 12.28 -16.85 -20.43
N LEU A 371 11.86 -16.91 -21.71
CA LEU A 371 12.55 -17.71 -22.73
C LEU A 371 14.00 -17.23 -22.99
N LEU A 372 14.24 -15.92 -23.01
CA LEU A 372 15.59 -15.36 -23.14
C LEU A 372 16.47 -15.71 -21.95
N ASN A 373 15.96 -15.60 -20.72
CA ASN A 373 16.68 -15.98 -19.51
C ASN A 373 17.02 -17.48 -19.51
N LEU A 374 16.08 -18.33 -19.94
CA LEU A 374 16.29 -19.77 -20.06
C LEU A 374 17.40 -20.09 -21.08
N LYS A 375 17.39 -19.42 -22.24
CA LYS A 375 18.42 -19.58 -23.27
C LYS A 375 19.81 -19.17 -22.77
N GLU A 376 19.91 -18.03 -22.09
CA GLU A 376 21.16 -17.54 -21.49
C GLU A 376 21.69 -18.52 -20.42
N THR A 377 20.80 -19.09 -19.62
CA THR A 377 21.14 -20.11 -18.62
C THR A 377 21.67 -21.40 -19.26
N ILE A 378 21.13 -21.79 -20.43
CA ILE A 378 21.58 -22.96 -21.19
C ILE A 378 22.94 -22.71 -21.85
N GLU A 379 23.17 -21.50 -22.38
CA GLU A 379 24.43 -21.12 -23.03
C GLU A 379 25.60 -20.96 -22.03
N THR A 380 25.30 -20.66 -20.76
CA THR A 380 26.30 -20.46 -19.70
C THR A 380 26.59 -21.71 -18.85
N ALA A 381 25.83 -22.79 -19.01
CA ALA A 381 25.96 -24.00 -18.20
C ALA A 381 26.96 -25.02 -18.82
N SER A 382 28.22 -24.95 -18.38
CA SER A 382 29.24 -25.99 -18.65
C SER A 382 29.21 -27.17 -17.67
N ASP A 383 28.28 -27.22 -16.71
CA ASP A 383 28.20 -28.29 -15.71
C ASP A 383 26.79 -28.89 -15.65
N THR A 384 26.67 -30.09 -16.22
CA THR A 384 25.44 -30.89 -16.33
C THR A 384 24.95 -31.50 -15.02
N SER A 385 25.62 -31.25 -13.88
CA SER A 385 25.23 -31.81 -12.59
C SER A 385 24.23 -30.95 -11.80
N ASN A 386 24.16 -29.63 -12.04
CA ASN A 386 23.14 -28.78 -11.42
C ASN A 386 21.83 -28.71 -12.23
N LEU A 387 21.89 -29.03 -13.52
CA LEU A 387 20.73 -29.05 -14.41
C LEU A 387 19.71 -30.12 -14.02
N LEU A 388 20.12 -31.25 -13.43
CA LEU A 388 19.18 -32.30 -13.04
C LEU A 388 18.33 -31.93 -11.81
N ASN A 389 18.86 -31.09 -10.91
CA ASN A 389 18.13 -30.63 -9.73
C ASN A 389 17.23 -29.42 -10.04
N VAL A 390 17.61 -28.58 -11.01
CA VAL A 390 16.78 -27.45 -11.46
C VAL A 390 15.70 -27.90 -12.46
N ALA A 391 15.94 -28.93 -13.27
CA ALA A 391 14.94 -29.50 -14.18
C ALA A 391 13.81 -30.28 -13.49
N LEU A 392 13.91 -30.54 -12.19
CA LEU A 392 12.87 -31.20 -11.40
C LEU A 392 11.92 -30.21 -10.70
N GLU A 393 12.21 -28.90 -10.68
CA GLU A 393 11.35 -27.91 -10.01
C GLU A 393 10.35 -27.20 -10.93
N ASP A 394 10.46 -27.29 -12.25
CA ASP A 394 9.49 -26.67 -13.17
C ASP A 394 9.01 -27.64 -14.26
N VAL A 395 7.94 -28.37 -13.94
CA VAL A 395 7.07 -28.99 -14.95
C VAL A 395 5.69 -28.33 -14.88
N ILE A 396 5.51 -27.35 -15.76
CA ILE A 396 4.21 -26.80 -16.17
C ILE A 396 3.50 -27.84 -17.05
N PHE A 397 2.18 -28.09 -16.89
CA PHE A 397 1.31 -28.32 -18.05
C PHE A 397 -0.16 -27.86 -17.89
N LYS A 398 -0.54 -27.04 -18.88
CA LYS A 398 -1.86 -26.58 -19.42
C LYS A 398 -2.91 -27.70 -19.59
N PHE A 399 -4.21 -27.55 -19.90
CA PHE A 399 -5.35 -26.59 -19.88
C PHE A 399 -6.56 -27.41 -20.40
N ALA A 400 -7.80 -27.10 -20.00
CA ALA A 400 -8.96 -27.16 -20.92
C ALA A 400 -10.14 -26.32 -20.40
N LYS A 401 -10.84 -25.70 -21.35
CA LYS A 401 -12.01 -24.81 -21.22
C LYS A 401 -13.31 -25.61 -21.22
N ILE A 402 -14.35 -25.07 -20.57
CA ILE A 402 -15.58 -24.68 -21.28
C ILE A 402 -15.85 -23.22 -20.92
#